data_AF-A0A971JCF7-F1
#
_entry.id   AF-A0A971JCF7-F1
#
_cell.length_a   1.000
_cell.length_b   1.000
_cell.length_c   1.000
_cell.angle_alpha   90.00
_cell.angle_beta   90.00
_cell.angle_gamma   90.00
#
_symmetry.space_group_name_H-M   'P 1'
#
loop_
_entity.id
_entity.type
_entity.pdbx_description
1 polymer ?
#
loop_
_entity_poly.entity_id
_entity_poly.type
_entity_poly.pdbx_seq_one_letter_code
_entity_poly.pdbx_strand_id
1 'polypeptide(L)'
;MKKFLTLLLITAILLTLTACQTYLFGEYINQETGRKYEFMNNEFVLTENDTEVSGTYSIKNKTITFKYDGNEVTFTYERDGTSAVIDNVVYVRGE
;
A
#
# COMPACT_ATOMS: atom_id res chain seq x y z
N MET A 1 16.04 -40.25 -5.89
CA MET A 1 15.77 -39.43 -4.68
C MET A 1 16.18 -37.96 -4.81
N LYS A 2 17.37 -37.63 -5.34
CA LYS A 2 17.80 -36.22 -5.51
C LYS A 2 16.82 -35.33 -6.29
N LYS A 3 16.30 -35.78 -7.44
CA LYS A 3 15.36 -35.00 -8.27
C LYS A 3 14.02 -34.67 -7.59
N PHE A 4 13.51 -35.58 -6.75
CA PHE A 4 12.29 -35.34 -5.96
C PHE A 4 12.54 -34.31 -4.86
N LEU A 5 13.70 -34.36 -4.20
CA LEU A 5 14.09 -33.39 -3.18
C LEU A 5 14.30 -31.99 -3.79
N THR A 6 14.88 -31.90 -4.99
CA THR A 6 15.03 -30.63 -5.72
C THR A 6 13.69 -30.05 -6.14
N LEU A 7 12.75 -30.88 -6.63
CA LEU A 7 11.42 -30.42 -7.04
C LEU A 7 10.60 -29.94 -5.82
N LEU A 8 10.71 -30.65 -4.68
CA LEU A 8 10.06 -30.28 -3.41
C LEU A 8 10.63 -28.97 -2.83
N LEU A 9 11.94 -28.74 -3.00
CA LEU A 9 12.60 -27.50 -2.58
C LEU A 9 12.17 -26.32 -3.45
N ILE A 10 12.04 -26.51 -4.77
CA ILE A 10 11.58 -25.47 -5.70
C ILE A 10 10.10 -25.12 -5.46
N THR A 11 9.23 -26.10 -5.22
CA THR A 11 7.82 -25.82 -4.88
C THR A 11 7.68 -25.17 -3.51
N ALA A 12 8.48 -25.55 -2.51
CA ALA A 12 8.51 -24.87 -1.22
C ALA A 12 8.98 -23.41 -1.33
N ILE A 13 9.99 -23.13 -2.15
CA ILE A 13 10.46 -21.74 -2.42
C ILE A 13 9.37 -20.93 -3.15
N LEU A 14 8.68 -21.52 -4.14
CA LEU A 14 7.55 -20.86 -4.82
C LEU A 14 6.36 -20.60 -3.88
N LEU A 15 6.08 -21.51 -2.94
CA LEU A 15 5.03 -21.34 -1.91
C LEU A 15 5.39 -20.28 -0.86
N THR A 16 6.67 -19.96 -0.69
CA THR A 16 7.15 -18.86 0.17
C THR A 16 7.21 -17.49 -0.53
N LEU A 17 6.72 -17.34 -1.77
CA LEU A 17 6.14 -16.07 -2.21
C LEU A 17 4.80 -15.80 -1.49
N THR A 18 4.82 -16.00 -0.17
CA THR A 18 3.91 -15.44 0.79
C THR A 18 3.73 -13.98 0.42
N ALA A 19 2.48 -13.61 0.09
CA ALA A 19 2.10 -12.25 -0.22
C ALA A 19 2.65 -11.33 0.89
N CYS A 20 3.77 -10.67 0.63
CA CYS A 20 4.33 -9.70 1.54
C CYS A 20 3.34 -8.55 1.56
N GLN A 21 2.46 -8.56 2.56
CA GLN A 21 1.46 -7.51 2.70
C GLN A 21 2.24 -6.22 2.91
N THR A 22 2.07 -5.29 1.98
CA THR A 22 2.75 -4.00 2.04
C THR A 22 1.94 -3.10 2.96
N TYR A 23 2.63 -2.47 3.91
CA TYR A 23 2.04 -1.48 4.81
C TYR A 23 2.67 -0.12 4.55
N LEU A 24 1.83 0.91 4.60
CA LEU A 24 2.25 2.30 4.67
C LEU A 24 2.23 2.73 6.14
N PHE A 25 3.18 3.58 6.51
CA PHE A 25 3.31 4.10 7.86
C PHE A 25 3.85 5.53 7.82
N GLY A 26 3.23 6.40 8.61
CA GLY A 26 3.57 7.83 8.71
C GLY A 26 2.83 8.70 7.72
N GLU A 27 3.31 9.93 7.57
CA GLU A 27 2.71 10.96 6.72
C GLU A 27 3.23 10.87 5.28
N TYR A 28 2.36 11.13 4.31
CA TYR A 28 2.63 11.11 2.87
C TYR A 28 1.94 12.32 2.24
N ILE A 29 2.74 13.24 1.69
CA ILE A 29 2.24 14.53 1.19
C ILE A 29 2.39 14.57 -0.33
N ASN A 30 1.33 14.99 -1.02
CA ASN A 30 1.43 15.45 -2.40
C ASN A 30 1.85 16.92 -2.41
N GLN A 31 3.04 17.21 -2.92
CA GLN A 31 3.63 18.55 -2.87
C GLN A 31 2.91 19.58 -3.77
N GLU A 32 2.16 19.13 -4.78
CA GLU A 32 1.46 20.02 -5.72
C GLU A 32 0.12 20.50 -5.18
N THR A 33 -0.64 19.59 -4.57
CA THR A 33 -2.00 19.84 -4.08
C THR A 33 -2.05 20.13 -2.58
N GLY A 34 -1.01 19.77 -1.83
CA GLY A 34 -1.01 19.78 -0.37
C GLY A 34 -1.84 18.65 0.25
N ARG A 35 -2.42 17.76 -0.56
CA ARG A 35 -3.16 16.59 -0.10
C ARG A 35 -2.25 15.69 0.72
N LYS A 36 -2.74 15.26 1.88
CA LYS A 36 -1.94 14.53 2.87
C LYS A 36 -2.63 13.25 3.30
N TYR A 37 -1.89 12.14 3.27
CA TYR A 37 -2.29 10.89 3.90
C TYR A 37 -1.43 10.62 5.14
N GLU A 38 -2.05 10.29 6.25
CA GLU A 38 -1.38 9.68 7.40
C GLU A 38 -1.80 8.21 7.49
N PHE A 39 -0.84 7.29 7.55
CA PHE A 39 -1.11 5.86 7.64
C PHE A 39 -0.60 5.26 8.95
N MET A 40 -1.45 4.51 9.64
CA MET A 40 -1.08 3.76 10.84
C MET A 40 -1.99 2.55 11.00
N ASN A 41 -1.43 1.37 11.29
CA ASN A 41 -2.19 0.14 11.63
C ASN A 41 -3.35 -0.22 10.66
N ASN A 42 -3.12 -0.15 9.35
CA ASN A 42 -4.16 -0.36 8.30
C ASN A 42 -5.28 0.69 8.25
N GLU A 43 -5.13 1.77 8.99
CA GLU A 43 -5.98 2.95 8.94
C GLU A 43 -5.29 4.07 8.18
N PHE A 44 -6.09 4.99 7.67
CA PHE A 44 -5.60 6.22 7.06
C PHE A 44 -6.44 7.42 7.50
N VAL A 45 -5.81 8.59 7.46
CA VAL A 45 -6.47 9.90 7.49
C VAL A 45 -6.03 10.66 6.24
N LEU A 46 -6.98 11.14 5.46
CA LEU A 46 -6.79 12.01 4.31
C LEU A 46 -7.17 13.43 4.72
N THR A 47 -6.24 14.37 4.62
CA THR A 47 -6.48 15.80 4.79
C THR A 47 -6.38 16.51 3.44
N GLU A 48 -7.44 17.23 3.05
CA GLU A 48 -7.50 18.06 1.84
C GLU A 48 -8.42 19.26 2.07
N ASN A 49 -7.92 20.49 1.81
CA ASN A 49 -8.70 21.73 1.93
C ASN A 49 -9.50 21.84 3.25
N ASP A 50 -8.84 21.66 4.39
CA ASP A 50 -9.44 21.65 5.75
C ASP A 50 -10.52 20.58 6.00
N THR A 51 -10.67 19.62 5.08
CA THR A 51 -11.52 18.45 5.25
C THR A 51 -10.68 17.24 5.61
N GLU A 52 -11.15 16.47 6.58
CA GLU A 52 -10.53 15.20 6.98
C GLU A 52 -11.47 14.03 6.69
N VAL A 53 -10.93 12.98 6.08
CA VAL A 53 -11.63 11.71 5.83
C VAL A 53 -10.76 10.60 6.39
N SER A 54 -11.34 9.75 7.24
CA SER A 54 -10.63 8.61 7.84
C SER A 54 -11.27 7.29 7.44
N GLY A 55 -10.47 6.23 7.49
CA GLY A 55 -10.94 4.90 7.14
C GLY A 55 -9.86 3.85 7.22
N THR A 56 -10.10 2.73 6.54
CA THR A 56 -9.14 1.63 6.46
C THR A 56 -8.59 1.49 5.05
N TYR A 57 -7.38 0.94 4.94
CA TYR A 57 -6.76 0.64 3.66
C TYR A 57 -6.16 -0.76 3.62
N SER A 58 -6.06 -1.32 2.42
CA SER A 58 -5.32 -2.55 2.18
C SER A 58 -4.57 -2.49 0.86
N ILE A 59 -3.38 -3.09 0.81
CA ILE A 59 -2.55 -3.16 -0.39
C ILE A 59 -2.38 -4.62 -0.78
N LYS A 60 -2.82 -4.97 -1.99
CA LYS A 60 -2.69 -6.32 -2.57
C LYS A 60 -2.44 -6.19 -4.07
N ASN A 61 -1.50 -6.98 -4.61
CA ASN A 61 -1.27 -7.07 -6.07
C ASN A 61 -1.20 -5.70 -6.79
N LYS A 62 -0.33 -4.79 -6.32
CA LYS A 62 -0.18 -3.42 -6.87
C LYS A 62 -1.45 -2.57 -6.87
N THR A 63 -2.37 -2.88 -5.96
CA THR A 63 -3.64 -2.20 -5.82
C THR A 63 -3.79 -1.76 -4.38
N ILE A 64 -4.14 -0.50 -4.17
CA ILE A 64 -4.54 0.01 -2.86
C ILE A 64 -6.05 0.24 -2.86
N THR A 65 -6.72 -0.27 -1.83
CA THR A 65 -8.16 -0.10 -1.63
C THR A 65 -8.38 0.68 -0.34
N PHE A 66 -9.15 1.76 -0.42
CA PHE A 66 -9.59 2.58 0.69
C PHE A 66 -11.06 2.30 0.99
N LYS A 67 -11.41 2.20 2.28
CA LYS A 67 -12.79 2.05 2.75
C LYS A 67 -13.08 3.10 3.81
N TYR A 68 -14.07 3.96 3.56
CA TYR A 68 -14.48 5.06 4.44
C TYR A 68 -15.95 5.39 4.15
N ASP A 69 -16.72 5.80 5.16
CA ASP A 69 -18.14 6.21 5.02
C ASP A 69 -19.04 5.26 4.21
N GLY A 70 -18.79 3.95 4.31
CA GLY A 70 -19.52 2.93 3.54
C GLY A 70 -19.15 2.85 2.05
N ASN A 71 -18.22 3.68 1.58
CA ASN A 71 -17.65 3.64 0.25
C ASN A 71 -16.39 2.79 0.21
N GLU A 72 -16.12 2.21 -0.96
CA GLU A 72 -14.88 1.50 -1.27
C GLU A 72 -14.32 2.02 -2.60
N VAL A 73 -13.08 2.51 -2.58
CA VAL A 73 -12.41 3.07 -3.75
C VAL A 73 -11.06 2.40 -3.92
N THR A 74 -10.71 2.09 -5.16
CA THR A 74 -9.53 1.31 -5.49
C THR A 74 -8.67 2.03 -6.51
N PHE A 75 -7.35 2.05 -6.28
CA PHE A 75 -6.37 2.69 -7.16
C PHE A 75 -5.19 1.76 -7.43
N THR A 76 -4.50 2.01 -8.55
CA THR A 76 -3.17 1.43 -8.78
C THR A 76 -2.20 1.97 -7.72
N TYR A 77 -1.35 1.08 -7.21
CA TYR A 77 -0.35 1.38 -6.20
C TYR A 77 1.02 0.87 -6.63
N GLU A 78 2.00 1.76 -6.57
CA GLU A 78 3.41 1.44 -6.75
C GLU A 78 4.25 2.07 -5.64
N ARG A 79 5.43 1.47 -5.40
CA ARG A 79 6.45 2.02 -4.50
C ARG A 79 7.64 2.45 -5.32
N ASP A 80 8.05 3.70 -5.12
CA ASP A 80 9.27 4.27 -5.70
C ASP A 80 10.14 4.82 -4.57
N GLY A 81 11.10 4.00 -4.13
CA GLY A 81 11.94 4.31 -2.97
C GLY A 81 11.11 4.54 -1.69
N THR A 82 11.18 5.77 -1.16
CA THR A 82 10.43 6.22 0.01
C THR A 82 9.04 6.78 -0.32
N SER A 83 8.70 6.91 -1.60
CA SER A 83 7.43 7.48 -2.07
C SER A 83 6.38 6.39 -2.31
N ALA A 84 5.13 6.76 -2.08
CA ALA A 84 3.96 5.99 -2.51
C ALA A 84 3.36 6.64 -3.77
N VAL A 85 3.14 5.85 -4.82
CA VAL A 85 2.45 6.31 -6.03
C VAL A 85 1.07 5.70 -6.03
N ILE A 86 0.04 6.54 -5.93
CA ILE A 86 -1.37 6.13 -5.88
C ILE A 86 -2.07 6.83 -7.04
N ASP A 87 -2.61 6.04 -7.98
CA ASP A 87 -3.26 6.57 -9.20
C ASP A 87 -2.37 7.52 -10.02
N ASN A 88 -1.08 7.16 -10.17
CA ASN A 88 -0.05 7.98 -10.81
C ASN A 88 0.26 9.30 -10.09
N VAL A 89 -0.30 9.54 -8.91
CA VAL A 89 0.01 10.68 -8.06
C VAL A 89 1.07 10.28 -7.05
N VAL A 90 2.17 11.05 -7.01
CA VAL A 90 3.28 10.80 -6.09
C VAL A 90 2.99 11.45 -4.75
N TYR A 91 3.19 10.67 -3.69
CA TYR A 91 3.21 11.13 -2.31
C TYR A 91 4.55 10.81 -1.68
N VAL A 92 5.24 11.85 -1.21
CA VAL A 92 6.54 11.72 -0.55
C VAL A 92 6.29 11.51 0.92
N ARG A 93 6.98 10.53 1.52
CA ARG A 93 6.92 10.30 2.96
C ARG A 93 7.47 11.52 3.71
N GLY A 94 6.62 12.15 4.52
CA GLY A 94 7.02 13.18 5.48
C GLY A 94 7.86 12.58 6.61
N GLU A 95 8.78 13.38 7.16
CA GLU A 95 9.56 13.03 8.36
C GLU A 95 8.69 13.00 9.61
#